data_AF-A0A915LY38-F1
#
_entry.id   AF-A0A915LY38-F1
#
_cell.length_a   1.000
_cell.length_b   1.000
_cell.length_c   1.000
_cell.angle_alpha   90.00
_cell.angle_beta   90.00
_cell.angle_gamma   90.00
#
_symmetry.space_group_name_H-M   'P 1'
#
loop_
_entity.id
_entity.type
_entity.pdbx_description
1 polymer ?
#
loop_
_entity_poly.entity_id
_entity_poly.type
_entity_poly.pdbx_seq_one_letter_code
_entity_poly.pdbx_strand_id
1 'polypeptide(L)'
;IDKDKTVSFIKSLQQEDGSFVGDSAGEVDTRFSFCALASLHFLECLDAVNIPKAIDFIKSCYNFDGGFGTRPGSESHSGQVYCCVGALAICGCLELINVERTAEWLAERQCISGGLCGRPEKLPDVCYS
;
A
#
# COMPACT_ATOMS: atom_id res chain seq x y z
N ILE A 1 -5.51 -11.83 -21.08
CA ILE A 1 -6.41 -11.39 -19.99
C ILE A 1 -7.59 -10.64 -20.62
N ASP A 2 -8.79 -10.80 -20.10
CA ASP A 2 -9.97 -10.05 -20.57
C ASP A 2 -9.98 -8.68 -19.86
N LYS A 3 -9.49 -7.65 -20.56
CA LYS A 3 -9.23 -6.32 -19.97
C LYS A 3 -10.49 -5.73 -19.32
N ASP A 4 -11.61 -5.72 -20.04
CA ASP A 4 -12.83 -5.06 -19.58
C ASP A 4 -13.45 -5.76 -18.37
N LYS A 5 -13.43 -7.10 -18.36
CA LYS A 5 -13.87 -7.85 -17.17
C LYS A 5 -12.95 -7.66 -15.98
N THR A 6 -11.63 -7.62 -16.20
CA THR A 6 -10.67 -7.35 -15.12
C THR A 6 -10.85 -5.96 -14.53
N VAL A 7 -10.99 -4.92 -15.36
CA VAL A 7 -11.26 -3.55 -14.89
C VAL A 7 -12.58 -3.46 -14.15
N SER A 8 -13.64 -4.08 -14.68
CA SER A 8 -14.96 -4.10 -14.03
C SER A 8 -14.93 -4.78 -12.66
N PHE A 9 -14.18 -5.89 -12.56
CA PHE A 9 -13.96 -6.60 -11.30
C PHE A 9 -13.21 -5.72 -10.30
N ILE A 10 -12.06 -5.15 -10.66
CA ILE A 10 -11.28 -4.29 -9.75
C ILE A 10 -12.12 -3.09 -9.29
N LYS A 11 -12.86 -2.47 -10.21
CA LYS A 11 -13.76 -1.35 -9.89
C LYS A 11 -14.81 -1.74 -8.84
N SER A 12 -15.36 -2.95 -8.94
CA SER A 12 -16.37 -3.44 -7.98
C SER A 12 -15.83 -3.68 -6.57
N LEU A 13 -14.50 -3.75 -6.40
CA LEU A 13 -13.85 -3.98 -5.11
C LEU A 13 -13.59 -2.69 -4.32
N GLN A 14 -13.72 -1.52 -4.93
CA GLN A 14 -13.51 -0.24 -4.23
C GLN A 14 -14.66 0.05 -3.27
N GLN A 15 -14.33 0.40 -2.03
CA GLN A 15 -15.28 0.74 -0.97
C GLN A 15 -15.50 2.27 -0.86
N GLU A 16 -16.53 2.69 -0.11
CA GLU A 16 -16.90 4.11 0.06
C GLU A 16 -15.82 4.96 0.73
N ASP A 17 -15.03 4.35 1.62
CA ASP A 17 -13.89 4.98 2.30
C ASP A 17 -12.64 5.08 1.40
N GLY A 18 -12.68 4.47 0.21
CA GLY A 18 -11.60 4.43 -0.77
C GLY A 18 -10.70 3.21 -0.68
N SER A 19 -10.86 2.37 0.35
CA SER A 19 -10.17 1.09 0.45
C SER A 19 -10.61 0.13 -0.66
N PHE A 20 -9.86 -0.96 -0.83
CA PHE A 20 -10.24 -2.07 -1.70
C PHE A 20 -10.35 -3.33 -0.86
N VAL A 21 -11.36 -4.15 -1.15
CA VAL A 21 -11.43 -5.52 -0.62
C VAL A 21 -10.75 -6.50 -1.56
N GLY A 22 -10.17 -7.56 -1.04
CA GLY A 22 -9.49 -8.57 -1.87
C GLY A 22 -10.45 -9.44 -2.69
N ASP A 23 -11.59 -9.77 -2.09
CA ASP A 23 -12.64 -10.62 -2.67
C ASP A 23 -13.96 -10.46 -1.88
N SER A 24 -14.90 -11.40 -2.09
CA SER A 24 -16.20 -11.44 -1.42
C SER A 24 -16.17 -11.62 0.10
N ALA A 25 -15.02 -12.00 0.68
CA ALA A 25 -14.87 -12.10 2.14
C ALA A 25 -14.74 -10.72 2.81
N GLY A 26 -14.47 -9.66 2.04
CA GLY A 26 -14.49 -8.28 2.53
C GLY A 26 -13.31 -7.88 3.40
N GLU A 27 -12.18 -8.61 3.34
CA GLU A 27 -10.95 -8.17 4.01
C GLU A 27 -10.47 -6.84 3.40
N VAL A 28 -10.19 -5.86 4.26
CA VAL A 28 -9.60 -4.58 3.88
C VAL A 28 -8.15 -4.54 4.34
N ASP A 29 -7.26 -4.28 3.39
CA ASP A 29 -5.81 -4.19 3.61
C ASP A 29 -5.18 -3.33 2.51
N THR A 30 -4.14 -2.56 2.85
CA THR A 30 -3.39 -1.71 1.91
C THR A 30 -2.76 -2.49 0.75
N ARG A 31 -2.52 -3.80 0.90
CA ARG A 31 -2.16 -4.71 -0.20
C ARG A 31 -3.18 -4.68 -1.34
N PHE A 32 -4.49 -4.68 -1.03
CA PHE A 32 -5.53 -4.69 -2.05
C PHE A 32 -5.59 -3.36 -2.80
N SER A 33 -5.37 -2.24 -2.11
CA SER A 33 -5.24 -0.93 -2.75
C SER A 33 -4.07 -0.91 -3.73
N PHE A 34 -2.89 -1.41 -3.35
CA PHE A 34 -1.74 -1.52 -4.25
C PHE A 34 -2.03 -2.42 -5.45
N CYS A 35 -2.54 -3.63 -5.21
CA CYS A 35 -2.86 -4.57 -6.29
C CYS A 35 -3.88 -3.99 -7.28
N ALA A 36 -4.92 -3.31 -6.80
CA ALA A 36 -5.92 -2.67 -7.64
C ALA A 36 -5.29 -1.55 -8.50
N LEU A 37 -4.58 -0.61 -7.88
CA LEU A 37 -3.98 0.53 -8.57
C LEU A 37 -2.87 0.10 -9.54
N ALA A 38 -2.00 -0.84 -9.16
CA ALA A 38 -0.98 -1.37 -10.05
C ALA A 38 -1.58 -2.11 -11.25
N SER A 39 -2.60 -2.94 -11.03
CA SER A 39 -3.28 -3.64 -12.11
C SER A 39 -3.93 -2.67 -13.09
N LEU A 40 -4.64 -1.66 -12.58
CA LEU A 40 -5.27 -0.64 -13.43
C LEU A 40 -4.24 0.23 -14.13
N HIS A 41 -3.10 0.53 -13.51
CA HIS A 41 -1.99 1.24 -14.14
C HIS A 41 -1.43 0.47 -15.34
N PHE A 42 -1.10 -0.82 -15.16
CA PHE A 42 -0.61 -1.66 -16.27
C PHE A 42 -1.64 -1.88 -17.38
N LEU A 43 -2.93 -1.78 -17.06
CA LEU A 43 -4.01 -1.84 -18.04
C LEU A 43 -4.35 -0.47 -18.66
N GLU A 44 -3.67 0.61 -18.27
CA GLU A 44 -3.95 1.98 -18.70
C GLU A 44 -5.40 2.41 -18.43
N CYS A 45 -5.92 2.09 -17.23
CA CYS A 45 -7.31 2.31 -16.82
C CYS A 45 -7.43 2.78 -15.35
N LEU A 46 -6.47 3.58 -14.87
CA LEU A 46 -6.51 4.12 -13.49
C LEU A 46 -7.77 4.97 -13.22
N ASP A 47 -8.30 5.63 -14.24
CA ASP A 47 -9.51 6.45 -14.20
C ASP A 47 -10.80 5.64 -13.99
N ALA A 48 -10.72 4.30 -14.02
CA ALA A 48 -11.86 3.43 -13.73
C ALA A 48 -12.33 3.49 -12.27
N VAL A 49 -11.47 3.93 -11.35
CA VAL A 49 -11.72 3.98 -9.90
C VAL A 49 -11.56 5.41 -9.35
N ASN A 50 -12.08 5.64 -8.14
CA ASN A 50 -11.94 6.92 -7.46
C ASN A 50 -10.54 7.03 -6.82
N ILE A 51 -9.60 7.58 -7.58
CA ILE A 51 -8.20 7.77 -7.15
C ILE A 51 -8.08 8.65 -5.89
N PRO A 52 -8.74 9.84 -5.80
CA PRO A 52 -8.68 10.65 -4.59
C PRO A 52 -9.08 9.89 -3.32
N LYS A 53 -10.15 9.10 -3.37
CA LYS A 53 -10.58 8.28 -2.24
C LYS A 53 -9.57 7.19 -1.89
N ALA A 54 -9.00 6.52 -2.88
CA ALA A 54 -7.95 5.51 -2.65
C ALA A 54 -6.73 6.12 -1.95
N ILE A 55 -6.32 7.32 -2.37
CA ILE A 55 -5.23 8.07 -1.74
C ILE A 55 -5.59 8.47 -0.30
N ASP A 56 -6.80 8.96 -0.04
CA ASP A 56 -7.26 9.31 1.31
C ASP A 56 -7.17 8.09 2.26
N PHE A 57 -7.60 6.91 1.82
CA PHE A 57 -7.46 5.68 2.58
C PHE A 57 -5.99 5.33 2.85
N ILE A 58 -5.13 5.33 1.81
CA ILE A 58 -3.69 5.05 1.97
C ILE A 58 -3.04 6.01 2.97
N LYS A 59 -3.35 7.32 2.88
CA LYS A 59 -2.84 8.33 3.81
C LYS A 59 -3.31 8.09 5.24
N SER A 60 -4.53 7.65 5.43
CA SER A 60 -5.03 7.30 6.77
C SER A 60 -4.32 6.10 7.41
N CYS A 61 -3.59 5.31 6.60
CA CYS A 61 -2.74 4.21 7.06
C CYS A 61 -1.29 4.63 7.36
N TYR A 62 -0.90 5.89 7.07
CA TYR A 62 0.42 6.42 7.37
C TYR A 62 0.52 6.74 8.86
N ASN A 63 1.53 6.17 9.51
CA ASN A 63 1.69 6.25 10.96
C ASN A 63 2.65 7.36 11.37
N PHE A 64 2.57 7.72 12.65
CA PHE A 64 3.43 8.73 13.22
C PHE A 64 4.91 8.37 13.13
N ASP A 65 5.30 7.10 13.00
CA ASP A 65 6.70 6.68 12.94
C ASP A 65 7.31 6.79 11.54
N GLY A 66 6.52 7.10 10.52
CA GLY A 66 6.96 7.15 9.12
C GLY A 66 6.66 5.88 8.32
N GLY A 67 6.08 4.85 8.95
CA GLY A 67 5.67 3.63 8.27
C GLY A 67 4.18 3.63 7.90
N PHE A 68 3.73 2.49 7.35
CA PHE A 68 2.34 2.24 7.01
C PHE A 68 1.85 0.93 7.63
N GLY A 69 0.59 0.93 8.08
CA GLY A 69 -0.10 -0.27 8.51
C GLY A 69 -0.95 -0.92 7.41
N THR A 70 -1.56 -2.07 7.73
CA THR A 70 -2.54 -2.75 6.86
C THR A 70 -3.83 -1.95 6.71
N ARG A 71 -4.20 -1.19 7.73
CA ARG A 71 -5.37 -0.31 7.82
C ARG A 71 -5.10 0.79 8.87
N PRO A 72 -5.94 1.84 8.97
CA PRO A 72 -5.71 2.93 9.92
C PRO A 72 -5.51 2.44 11.35
N GLY A 73 -4.46 2.96 12.00
CA GLY A 73 -4.09 2.59 13.38
C GLY A 73 -3.38 1.23 13.53
N SER A 74 -3.12 0.50 12.45
CA SER A 74 -2.32 -0.74 12.52
C SER A 74 -0.83 -0.43 12.61
N GLU A 75 -0.07 -1.32 13.25
CA GLU A 75 1.39 -1.21 13.37
C GLU A 75 2.07 -1.11 11.99
N SER A 76 3.09 -0.26 11.91
CA SER A 76 3.88 -0.08 10.69
C SER A 76 4.63 -1.36 10.30
N HIS A 77 4.60 -1.69 9.01
CA HIS A 77 5.22 -2.90 8.50
C HIS A 77 5.82 -2.69 7.10
N SER A 78 7.04 -3.18 6.86
CA SER A 78 7.82 -2.94 5.63
C SER A 78 7.07 -3.36 4.36
N GLY A 79 6.35 -4.48 4.41
CA GLY A 79 5.51 -4.92 3.28
C GLY A 79 4.35 -3.96 2.97
N GLN A 80 3.83 -3.27 3.98
CA GLN A 80 2.78 -2.27 3.79
C GLN A 80 3.36 -0.93 3.35
N VAL A 81 4.56 -0.57 3.81
CA VAL A 81 5.31 0.57 3.26
C VAL A 81 5.54 0.37 1.76
N TYR A 82 5.96 -0.82 1.32
CA TYR A 82 6.09 -1.15 -0.10
C TYR A 82 4.78 -0.93 -0.87
N CYS A 83 3.67 -1.48 -0.38
CA CYS A 83 2.37 -1.36 -1.04
C CYS A 83 1.90 0.10 -1.13
N CYS A 84 1.96 0.84 -0.01
CA CYS A 84 1.48 2.22 0.06
C CYS A 84 2.36 3.18 -0.73
N VAL A 85 3.69 3.10 -0.62
CA VAL A 85 4.61 3.94 -1.40
C VAL A 85 4.48 3.63 -2.89
N GLY A 86 4.37 2.36 -3.27
CA GLY A 86 4.14 1.96 -4.65
C GLY A 86 2.82 2.52 -5.21
N ALA A 87 1.74 2.44 -4.44
CA ALA A 87 0.45 3.00 -4.83
C ALA A 87 0.49 4.53 -4.97
N LEU A 88 1.13 5.24 -4.04
CA LEU A 88 1.32 6.69 -4.12
C LEU A 88 2.19 7.08 -5.32
N ALA A 89 3.24 6.32 -5.62
CA ALA A 89 4.08 6.55 -6.79
C ALA A 89 3.30 6.37 -8.11
N ILE A 90 2.50 5.31 -8.22
CA ILE A 90 1.62 5.07 -9.38
C ILE A 90 0.65 6.24 -9.60
N CYS A 91 0.12 6.80 -8.51
CA CYS A 91 -0.81 7.93 -8.57
C CYS A 91 -0.12 9.30 -8.69
N GLY A 92 1.22 9.37 -8.64
CA GLY A 92 1.97 10.63 -8.67
C GLY A 92 1.75 11.49 -7.42
N CYS A 93 1.64 10.86 -6.25
CA CYS A 93 1.25 11.49 -4.99
C CYS A 93 2.23 11.22 -3.83
N LEU A 94 3.51 11.03 -4.12
CA LEU A 94 4.54 10.78 -3.10
C LEU A 94 4.76 11.99 -2.17
N GLU A 95 4.46 13.20 -2.64
CA GLU A 95 4.52 14.44 -1.87
C GLU A 95 3.52 14.51 -0.71
N LEU A 96 2.56 13.57 -0.65
CA LEU A 96 1.55 13.52 0.41
C LEU A 96 2.05 12.88 1.71
N ILE A 97 3.28 12.36 1.72
CA ILE A 97 3.94 11.81 2.91
C ILE A 97 5.27 12.51 3.19
N ASN A 98 5.78 12.32 4.41
CA ASN A 98 7.14 12.73 4.74
C ASN A 98 8.11 11.64 4.26
N VAL A 99 8.69 11.87 3.08
CA VAL A 99 9.56 10.92 2.38
C VAL A 99 10.82 10.65 3.20
N GLU A 100 11.42 11.68 3.80
CA GLU A 100 12.61 11.56 4.63
C GLU A 100 12.36 10.65 5.83
N ARG A 101 11.24 10.87 6.53
CA ARG A 101 10.84 10.04 7.68
C ARG A 101 10.56 8.59 7.29
N THR A 102 9.95 8.38 6.12
CA THR A 102 9.70 7.04 5.59
C THR A 102 11.01 6.32 5.26
N ALA A 103 11.98 7.05 4.68
CA ALA A 103 13.30 6.54 4.38
C ALA A 103 14.09 6.19 5.65
N GLU A 104 14.05 7.05 6.68
CA GLU A 104 14.61 6.77 8.01
C GLU A 104 14.00 5.50 8.61
N TRP A 105 12.67 5.39 8.62
CA TRP A 105 11.96 4.22 9.14
C TRP A 105 12.39 2.92 8.44
N LEU A 106 12.56 2.95 7.10
CA LEU A 106 13.04 1.80 6.33
C LEU A 106 14.51 1.49 6.60
N ALA A 107 15.38 2.49 6.73
CA ALA A 107 16.79 2.31 7.04
C ALA A 107 16.99 1.61 8.40
N GLU A 108 16.15 1.95 9.38
CA GLU A 108 16.12 1.30 10.70
C GLU A 108 15.58 -0.15 10.69
N ARG A 109 15.18 -0.70 9.53
CA ARG A 109 14.82 -2.11 9.39
C ARG A 109 16.02 -3.01 9.16
N GLN A 110 17.19 -2.45 8.85
CA GLN A 110 18.40 -3.25 8.70
C GLN A 110 18.94 -3.68 10.06
N CYS A 111 19.00 -4.98 10.30
CA CYS A 111 19.49 -5.57 11.54
C CYS A 111 21.03 -5.67 11.54
N ILE A 112 21.62 -5.91 12.71
CA ILE A 112 23.08 -6.15 12.87
C ILE A 112 23.58 -7.31 12.00
N SER A 113 22.73 -8.30 11.73
CA SER A 113 23.02 -9.42 10.82
C SER A 113 23.15 -9.00 9.35
N GLY A 114 22.79 -7.76 9.00
CA GLY A 114 22.69 -7.24 7.64
C GLY A 114 21.33 -7.49 6.97
N GLY A 115 20.52 -8.43 7.48
CA GLY A 115 19.17 -8.70 6.98
C GLY A 115 18.14 -7.65 7.41
N LEU A 116 17.01 -7.63 6.73
CA LEU A 116 15.93 -6.65 6.97
C LEU A 116 14.79 -7.29 7.77
N CYS A 117 14.23 -6.55 8.73
CA CYS A 117 13.04 -6.96 9.47
C CYS A 117 11.78 -6.25 8.96
N GLY A 118 10.62 -6.90 9.15
CA GLY A 118 9.34 -6.34 8.71
C GLY A 118 8.83 -5.20 9.58
N ARG A 119 9.27 -5.13 10.83
CA ARG A 119 8.80 -4.15 11.83
C ARG A 119 9.76 -4.12 13.03
N PRO A 120 9.74 -3.05 13.86
CA PRO A 120 10.61 -2.92 15.03
C PRO A 120 10.56 -4.15 15.95
N GLU A 121 11.70 -4.49 16.56
CA GLU A 121 11.82 -5.59 17.53
C GLU A 121 11.42 -6.99 16.98
N LYS A 122 11.59 -7.22 15.67
CA LYS A 122 11.40 -8.54 15.04
C LYS A 122 12.65 -9.03 14.35
N LEU A 123 12.70 -10.35 14.18
CA LEU A 123 13.79 -11.03 13.50
C LEU A 123 13.84 -10.62 12.01
N PRO A 124 15.04 -10.63 11.40
CA PRO A 124 15.18 -10.43 9.97
C PRO A 124 14.55 -11.60 9.19
N ASP A 125 14.00 -11.29 8.01
CA ASP A 125 13.47 -12.27 7.06
C ASP A 125 13.85 -11.84 5.64
N VAL A 126 14.22 -12.82 4.81
CA VAL A 126 14.67 -12.58 3.42
C VAL A 126 13.61 -11.91 2.57
N CYS A 127 12.32 -12.12 2.86
CA CYS A 127 11.24 -11.52 2.07
C CYS A 127 11.18 -9.98 2.16
N TYR A 128 11.90 -9.36 3.10
CA TYR A 128 12.01 -7.90 3.23
C TYR A 128 13.22 -7.29 2.51
N SER A 129 13.98 -8.07 1.73
CA SER A 129 15.14 -7.60 0.96
C SER A 129 14.78 -6.94 -0.36
#